data_AF-A0A7T1Y774-F1
#
_entry.id   AF-A0A7T1Y774-F1
#
_cell.length_a   1.000
_cell.length_b   1.000
_cell.length_c   1.000
_cell.angle_alpha   90.00
_cell.angle_beta   90.00
_cell.angle_gamma   90.00
#
_symmetry.space_group_name_H-M   'P 1'
#
loop_
_entity.id
_entity.type
_entity.pdbx_description
1 polymer ?
#
loop_
_entity_poly.entity_id
_entity_poly.type
_entity_poly.pdbx_seq_one_letter_code
_entity_poly.pdbx_strand_id
1 'polypeptide(L)'
;MTSSHPTLSDVASKTGYRARLPDDNGFIDWPDQDNATWQTLMQRQLGMLEGRVCQEYLDGLERLALPVDRIPQLADIDRVLHAATGWQTAQVPALIPFDTFFELLANRRFPVATFIRTPEELDYLKEPDIFHEIFGHCPMLTNPAFAEFTATYGRLGLAAEPKERVYLARLYWMTVEFGLVDTPAGRRIYGGGIISSPKETLHALSDVPEHFPFDPIEALRTPYRIDILQPLYYVLDDLSRLHELSQQDIMGMVHRAMELGLHEPRFEPAPKKAAKA
;
A
#
# COMPACT_ATOMS: atom_id res chain seq x y z
N MET A 1 -37.58 7.58 16.71
CA MET A 1 -36.96 6.34 16.18
C MET A 1 -35.56 6.72 15.74
N THR A 2 -34.58 6.53 16.62
CA THR A 2 -33.17 6.84 16.38
C THR A 2 -32.57 5.72 15.54
N SER A 3 -32.19 6.01 14.29
CA SER A 3 -31.40 5.09 13.47
C SER A 3 -30.00 5.00 14.06
N SER A 4 -29.69 3.91 14.75
CA SER A 4 -28.33 3.57 15.17
C SER A 4 -27.54 3.15 13.92
N HIS A 5 -26.83 4.09 13.31
CA HIS A 5 -25.71 3.72 12.44
C HIS A 5 -24.68 3.00 13.31
N PRO A 6 -24.19 1.81 12.90
CA PRO A 6 -23.12 1.14 13.63
C PRO A 6 -21.92 2.09 13.72
N THR A 7 -21.34 2.17 14.91
CA THR A 7 -20.10 2.94 15.11
C THR A 7 -18.97 2.29 14.31
N LEU A 8 -17.96 3.05 13.89
CA LEU A 8 -16.82 2.53 13.11
C LEU A 8 -16.15 1.29 13.74
N SER A 9 -16.30 1.09 15.06
CA SER A 9 -15.84 -0.07 15.84
C SER A 9 -16.68 -1.35 15.71
N ASP A 10 -17.94 -1.26 15.27
CA ASP A 10 -18.85 -2.41 15.19
C ASP A 10 -18.62 -3.24 13.91
N VAL A 11 -17.86 -2.71 12.95
CA VAL A 11 -17.48 -3.41 11.72
C VAL A 11 -16.18 -4.17 11.98
N ALA A 12 -16.29 -5.34 12.62
CA ALA A 12 -15.19 -6.29 12.66
C ALA A 12 -14.84 -6.74 11.24
N SER A 13 -13.54 -6.86 10.96
CA SER A 13 -13.13 -7.50 9.72
C SER A 13 -13.63 -8.96 9.70
N LYS A 14 -13.65 -9.58 8.51
CA LYS A 14 -14.03 -11.00 8.41
C LYS A 14 -13.08 -11.93 9.19
N THR A 15 -11.90 -11.42 9.58
CA THR A 15 -10.89 -12.11 10.38
C THR A 15 -10.95 -11.76 11.87
N GLY A 16 -11.84 -10.86 12.29
CA GLY A 16 -12.08 -10.54 13.71
C GLY A 16 -11.29 -9.34 14.25
N TYR A 17 -10.48 -8.69 13.41
CA TYR A 17 -9.79 -7.46 13.77
C TYR A 17 -10.77 -6.32 13.99
N ARG A 18 -10.48 -5.51 15.00
CA ARG A 18 -11.23 -4.30 15.34
C ARG A 18 -10.29 -3.11 15.33
N ALA A 19 -10.64 -2.12 14.52
CA ALA A 19 -9.95 -0.84 14.52
C ALA A 19 -10.09 -0.19 15.90
N ARG A 20 -8.97 0.31 16.44
CA ARG A 20 -8.91 1.13 17.64
C ARG A 20 -9.45 2.50 17.31
N LEU A 21 -10.42 2.99 18.08
CA LEU A 21 -10.95 4.34 17.91
C LEU A 21 -10.15 5.34 18.75
N PRO A 22 -9.88 6.54 18.22
CA PRO A 22 -9.31 7.61 19.00
C PRO A 22 -10.32 8.17 20.00
N ASP A 23 -9.81 8.85 21.01
CA ASP A 23 -10.60 9.72 21.88
C ASP A 23 -11.00 11.03 21.14
N ASP A 24 -11.68 11.93 21.85
CA ASP A 24 -12.12 13.24 21.33
C ASP A 24 -10.95 14.14 20.85
N ASN A 25 -9.72 13.83 21.24
CA ASN A 25 -8.51 14.55 20.84
C ASN A 25 -7.75 13.87 19.70
N GLY A 26 -8.26 12.77 19.15
CA GLY A 26 -7.57 12.00 18.11
C GLY A 26 -6.52 11.02 18.65
N PHE A 27 -6.42 10.82 19.97
CA PHE A 27 -5.44 9.93 20.58
C PHE A 27 -5.95 8.49 20.61
N ILE A 28 -5.14 7.56 20.09
CA ILE A 28 -5.44 6.13 20.14
C ILE A 28 -4.66 5.49 21.29
N ASP A 29 -5.39 4.89 22.24
CA ASP A 29 -4.80 4.09 23.31
C ASP A 29 -4.41 2.70 22.79
N TRP A 30 -3.12 2.51 22.54
CA TRP A 30 -2.54 1.26 22.04
C TRP A 30 -2.15 0.34 23.21
N PRO A 31 -2.72 -0.87 23.30
CA PRO A 31 -2.31 -1.85 24.30
C PRO A 31 -0.82 -2.23 24.20
N ASP A 32 -0.22 -2.61 25.32
CA ASP A 32 1.18 -3.03 25.39
C ASP A 32 1.53 -4.14 24.38
N GLN A 33 0.60 -5.08 24.14
CA GLN A 33 0.78 -6.14 23.15
C GLN A 33 0.85 -5.61 21.72
N ASP A 34 0.03 -4.60 21.37
CA ASP A 34 0.02 -3.99 20.06
C ASP A 34 1.35 -3.23 19.83
N ASN A 35 1.82 -2.50 20.84
CA ASN A 35 3.13 -1.83 20.81
C ASN A 35 4.30 -2.81 20.72
N ALA A 36 4.26 -3.94 21.43
CA ALA A 36 5.29 -4.98 21.36
C ALA A 36 5.34 -5.66 19.98
N THR A 37 4.17 -5.90 19.35
CA THR A 37 4.10 -6.39 17.97
C THR A 37 4.73 -5.39 17.01
N TRP A 38 4.37 -4.11 17.11
CA TRP A 38 4.98 -3.05 16.31
C TRP A 38 6.50 -3.02 16.46
N GLN A 39 7.00 -3.08 17.69
CA GLN A 39 8.43 -3.08 17.97
C GLN A 39 9.14 -4.27 17.30
N THR A 40 8.54 -5.46 17.37
CA THR A 40 9.07 -6.66 16.74
C THR A 40 9.14 -6.50 15.21
N LEU A 41 8.09 -5.96 14.60
CA LEU A 41 8.03 -5.69 13.16
C LEU A 41 9.06 -4.64 12.72
N MET A 42 9.16 -3.53 13.46
CA MET A 42 10.14 -2.46 13.23
C MET A 42 11.58 -2.97 13.30
N GLN A 43 11.95 -3.66 14.39
CA GLN A 43 13.30 -4.19 14.57
C GLN A 43 13.70 -5.13 13.45
N ARG A 44 12.79 -6.01 13.04
CA ARG A 44 13.01 -6.94 11.94
C ARG A 44 13.19 -6.20 10.61
N GLN A 45 12.29 -5.28 10.28
CA GLN A 45 12.31 -4.62 8.97
C GLN A 45 13.44 -3.61 8.81
N LEU A 46 13.75 -2.82 9.84
CA LEU A 46 14.85 -1.86 9.78
C LEU A 46 16.19 -2.55 9.46
N GLY A 47 16.41 -3.76 9.98
CA GLY A 47 17.59 -4.56 9.65
C GLY A 47 17.64 -5.08 8.21
N MET A 48 16.55 -4.97 7.45
CA MET A 48 16.44 -5.45 6.07
C MET A 48 16.48 -4.32 5.03
N LEU A 49 16.20 -3.07 5.43
CA LEU A 49 16.08 -1.95 4.48
C LEU A 49 17.38 -1.59 3.77
N GLU A 50 18.52 -1.65 4.47
CA GLU A 50 19.80 -1.18 3.96
C GLU A 50 20.17 -1.87 2.64
N GLY A 51 20.45 -1.06 1.62
CA GLY A 51 20.77 -1.52 0.27
C GLY A 51 19.60 -2.11 -0.53
N ARG A 52 18.38 -2.16 0.02
CA ARG A 52 17.20 -2.76 -0.63
C ARG A 52 16.13 -1.75 -1.03
N VAL A 53 15.88 -0.72 -0.23
CA VAL A 53 14.89 0.33 -0.54
C VAL A 53 15.52 1.55 -1.20
N CYS A 54 14.71 2.32 -1.92
CA CYS A 54 15.15 3.57 -2.57
C CYS A 54 15.51 4.64 -1.53
N GLN A 55 16.33 5.62 -1.92
CA GLN A 55 16.79 6.67 -1.00
C GLN A 55 15.63 7.54 -0.54
N GLU A 56 14.65 7.79 -1.41
CA GLU A 56 13.46 8.58 -1.15
C GLU A 56 12.61 7.98 -0.03
N TYR A 57 12.55 6.64 0.05
CA TYR A 57 11.92 5.96 1.17
C TYR A 57 12.68 6.19 2.47
N LEU A 58 14.02 6.07 2.46
CA LEU A 58 14.86 6.28 3.65
C LEU A 58 14.76 7.72 4.16
N ASP A 59 14.78 8.70 3.26
CA ASP A 59 14.59 10.12 3.58
C ASP A 59 13.21 10.35 4.20
N GLY A 60 12.17 9.71 3.64
CA GLY A 60 10.82 9.76 4.18
C GLY A 60 10.71 9.15 5.58
N LEU A 61 11.37 8.01 5.80
CA LEU A 61 11.41 7.31 7.08
C LEU A 61 12.11 8.15 8.16
N GLU A 62 13.23 8.80 7.80
CA GLU A 62 13.95 9.73 8.67
C GLU A 62 13.07 10.93 9.05
N ARG A 63 12.39 11.55 8.07
CA ARG A 63 11.49 12.69 8.31
C ARG A 63 10.30 12.34 9.20
N LEU A 64 9.72 11.17 8.99
CA LEU A 64 8.60 10.68 9.80
C LEU A 64 9.02 10.35 11.23
N ALA A 65 10.31 10.04 11.46
CA ALA A 65 10.89 9.75 12.76
C ALA A 65 10.03 8.73 13.55
N LEU A 66 9.64 7.64 12.87
CA LEU A 66 8.73 6.66 13.43
C LEU A 66 9.32 6.05 14.73
N PRO A 67 8.53 5.99 15.82
CA PRO A 67 8.96 5.30 17.03
C PRO A 67 9.22 3.82 16.74
N VAL A 68 10.33 3.29 17.25
CA VAL A 68 10.70 1.88 17.09
C VAL A 68 10.00 0.99 18.12
N ASP A 69 9.57 1.53 19.25
CA ASP A 69 9.11 0.78 20.43
C ASP A 69 7.59 0.82 20.66
N ARG A 70 6.84 1.59 19.87
CA ARG A 70 5.39 1.77 20.01
C ARG A 70 4.77 2.22 18.69
N ILE A 71 3.47 2.00 18.52
CA ILE A 71 2.74 2.47 17.35
C ILE A 71 2.63 4.01 17.40
N PRO A 72 2.92 4.74 16.31
CA PRO A 72 2.80 6.20 16.29
C PRO A 72 1.34 6.67 16.36
N GLN A 73 1.13 7.88 16.85
CA GLN A 73 -0.15 8.58 16.70
C GLN A 73 -0.24 9.17 15.29
N LEU A 74 -1.43 9.10 14.68
CA LEU A 74 -1.64 9.58 13.32
C LEU A 74 -1.31 11.08 13.17
N ALA A 75 -1.62 11.89 14.18
CA ALA A 75 -1.33 13.32 14.18
C ALA A 75 0.17 13.66 14.02
N ASP A 76 1.07 12.81 14.54
CA ASP A 76 2.51 13.02 14.37
C ASP A 76 2.97 12.75 12.93
N ILE A 77 2.36 11.76 12.28
CA ILE A 77 2.58 11.42 10.87
C ILE A 77 2.01 12.55 9.99
N ASP A 78 0.78 12.97 10.27
CA ASP A 78 0.06 13.99 9.50
C ASP A 78 0.80 15.32 9.48
N ARG A 79 1.42 15.73 10.60
CA ARG A 79 2.23 16.95 10.65
C ARG A 79 3.35 16.93 9.60
N VAL A 80 4.01 15.78 9.43
CA VAL A 80 5.12 15.63 8.48
C VAL A 80 4.60 15.51 7.05
N LEU A 81 3.58 14.67 6.81
CA LEU A 81 2.98 14.50 5.49
C LEU A 81 2.40 15.81 4.95
N HIS A 82 1.72 16.58 5.80
CA HIS A 82 1.12 17.84 5.41
C HIS A 82 2.19 18.85 5.01
N ALA A 83 3.28 18.94 5.78
CA ALA A 83 4.40 19.82 5.47
C ALA A 83 5.16 19.41 4.18
N ALA A 84 5.28 18.10 3.92
CA ALA A 84 6.02 17.59 2.78
C ALA A 84 5.24 17.70 1.45
N THR A 85 3.99 17.26 1.45
CA THR A 85 3.22 17.05 0.21
C THR A 85 1.73 17.40 0.34
N GLY A 86 1.30 17.98 1.47
CA GLY A 86 -0.11 18.27 1.73
C GLY A 86 -0.97 17.04 1.97
N TRP A 87 -0.35 15.87 2.17
CA TRP A 87 -1.03 14.63 2.53
C TRP A 87 -1.30 14.55 4.03
N GLN A 88 -2.27 13.73 4.39
CA GLN A 88 -2.52 13.32 5.78
C GLN A 88 -3.08 11.91 5.77
N THR A 89 -3.10 11.25 6.92
CA THR A 89 -3.78 9.98 7.10
C THR A 89 -5.28 10.19 7.29
N ALA A 90 -6.05 9.15 7.03
CA ALA A 90 -7.46 9.06 7.38
C ALA A 90 -7.67 7.73 8.06
N GLN A 91 -8.02 7.78 9.34
CA GLN A 91 -8.42 6.57 10.04
C GLN A 91 -9.62 5.92 9.34
N VAL A 92 -9.51 4.61 9.13
CA VAL A 92 -10.57 3.79 8.57
C VAL A 92 -10.77 2.51 9.38
N PRO A 93 -11.94 1.86 9.28
CA PRO A 93 -12.09 0.49 9.75
C PRO A 93 -11.19 -0.44 8.91
N ALA A 94 -11.09 -1.71 9.31
CA ALA A 94 -10.24 -2.68 8.64
C ALA A 94 -10.49 -2.83 7.11
N LEU A 95 -11.73 -2.58 6.65
CA LEU A 95 -12.11 -2.62 5.24
C LEU A 95 -13.07 -1.48 4.91
N ILE A 96 -12.81 -0.77 3.82
CA ILE A 96 -13.68 0.29 3.30
C ILE A 96 -14.16 0.01 1.87
N PRO A 97 -15.31 0.57 1.45
CA PRO A 97 -15.73 0.54 0.06
C PRO A 97 -14.72 1.23 -0.87
N PHE A 98 -14.64 0.78 -2.12
CA PHE A 98 -13.76 1.40 -3.13
C PHE A 98 -14.04 2.89 -3.34
N ASP A 99 -15.31 3.31 -3.33
CA ASP A 99 -15.67 4.73 -3.49
C ASP A 99 -15.03 5.58 -2.39
N THR A 100 -15.10 5.13 -1.14
CA THR A 100 -14.46 5.79 0.00
C THR A 100 -12.94 5.80 -0.14
N PHE A 101 -12.34 4.68 -0.54
CA PHE A 101 -10.90 4.60 -0.76
C PHE A 101 -10.44 5.65 -1.80
N PHE A 102 -11.06 5.67 -2.98
CA PHE A 102 -10.70 6.62 -4.04
C PHE A 102 -10.98 8.08 -3.64
N GLU A 103 -12.08 8.36 -2.95
CA GLU A 103 -12.39 9.68 -2.43
C GLU A 103 -11.32 10.19 -1.46
N LEU A 104 -10.85 9.34 -0.54
CA LEU A 104 -9.78 9.70 0.38
C LEU A 104 -8.49 10.04 -0.37
N LEU A 105 -8.03 9.17 -1.28
CA LEU A 105 -6.81 9.40 -2.05
C LEU A 105 -6.91 10.66 -2.93
N ALA A 106 -8.07 10.88 -3.58
CA ALA A 106 -8.32 12.06 -4.40
C ALA A 106 -8.13 13.38 -3.63
N ASN A 107 -8.42 13.35 -2.32
CA ASN A 107 -8.30 14.47 -1.40
C ASN A 107 -6.99 14.45 -0.58
N ARG A 108 -5.96 13.70 -1.03
CA ARG A 108 -4.67 13.53 -0.34
C ARG A 108 -4.80 13.01 1.10
N ARG A 109 -5.75 12.10 1.30
CA ARG A 109 -5.96 11.41 2.58
C ARG A 109 -5.64 9.94 2.40
N PHE A 110 -4.62 9.44 3.08
CA PHE A 110 -4.20 8.05 2.98
C PHE A 110 -4.94 7.21 4.03
N PRO A 111 -5.77 6.23 3.64
CA PRO A 111 -6.54 5.42 4.57
C PRO A 111 -5.60 4.56 5.42
N VAL A 112 -5.76 4.61 6.74
CA VAL A 112 -5.01 3.80 7.69
C VAL A 112 -5.97 3.01 8.57
N ALA A 113 -5.96 1.69 8.43
CA ALA A 113 -6.71 0.81 9.32
C ALA A 113 -6.02 0.78 10.69
N THR A 114 -6.70 1.24 11.75
CA THR A 114 -6.10 1.39 13.08
C THR A 114 -6.14 0.10 13.90
N PHE A 115 -5.64 -0.99 13.34
CA PHE A 115 -5.36 -2.23 14.06
C PHE A 115 -3.97 -2.74 13.66
N ILE A 116 -3.36 -3.58 14.48
CA ILE A 116 -2.12 -4.28 14.15
C ILE A 116 -2.36 -5.79 14.15
N ARG A 117 -1.64 -6.51 13.30
CA ARG A 117 -1.68 -7.98 13.25
C ARG A 117 -1.34 -8.61 14.62
N THR A 118 -1.75 -9.84 14.85
CA THR A 118 -1.38 -10.59 16.06
C THR A 118 0.06 -11.14 15.96
N PRO A 119 0.67 -11.52 17.11
CA PRO A 119 1.97 -12.20 17.11
C PRO A 119 2.01 -13.48 16.24
N GLU A 120 0.89 -14.21 16.15
CA GLU A 120 0.78 -15.42 15.34
C GLU A 120 0.78 -15.13 13.82
N GLU A 121 0.42 -13.91 13.42
CA GLU A 121 0.32 -13.45 12.03
C GLU A 121 1.48 -12.52 11.61
N LEU A 122 2.55 -12.47 12.40
CA LEU A 122 3.74 -11.64 12.14
C LEU A 122 4.31 -11.81 10.73
N ASP A 123 4.29 -13.03 10.20
CA ASP A 123 4.89 -13.36 8.91
C ASP A 123 3.99 -13.13 7.70
N TYR A 124 2.67 -13.09 7.91
CA TYR A 124 1.70 -12.86 6.86
C TYR A 124 0.33 -12.56 7.46
N LEU A 125 -0.23 -11.41 7.06
CA LEU A 125 -1.62 -11.07 7.27
C LEU A 125 -2.21 -10.71 5.90
N LYS A 126 -3.42 -11.20 5.61
CA LYS A 126 -4.09 -10.92 4.33
C LYS A 126 -4.65 -9.50 4.26
N GLU A 127 -5.09 -8.96 5.38
CA GLU A 127 -5.65 -7.61 5.49
C GLU A 127 -4.51 -6.62 5.78
N PRO A 128 -4.49 -5.43 5.15
CA PRO A 128 -3.50 -4.42 5.49
C PRO A 128 -3.78 -3.88 6.90
N ASP A 129 -2.74 -3.87 7.74
CA ASP A 129 -2.78 -3.35 9.10
C ASP A 129 -1.99 -2.03 9.21
N ILE A 130 -2.02 -1.41 10.38
CA ILE A 130 -1.35 -0.11 10.59
C ILE A 130 0.15 -0.14 10.28
N PHE A 131 0.81 -1.28 10.47
CA PHE A 131 2.22 -1.42 10.12
C PHE A 131 2.42 -1.37 8.60
N HIS A 132 1.62 -2.10 7.83
CA HIS A 132 1.66 -2.02 6.37
C HIS A 132 1.45 -0.58 5.87
N GLU A 133 0.44 0.12 6.41
CA GLU A 133 0.10 1.46 5.95
C GLU A 133 1.15 2.52 6.35
N ILE A 134 1.54 2.54 7.63
CA ILE A 134 2.45 3.57 8.14
C ILE A 134 3.89 3.27 7.74
N PHE A 135 4.38 2.04 7.96
CA PHE A 135 5.77 1.72 7.65
C PHE A 135 5.98 1.50 6.14
N GLY A 136 5.03 0.84 5.46
CA GLY A 136 5.15 0.53 4.04
C GLY A 136 4.98 1.74 3.14
N HIS A 137 3.95 2.56 3.37
CA HIS A 137 3.53 3.58 2.39
C HIS A 137 3.83 5.03 2.80
N CYS A 138 3.64 5.40 4.06
CA CYS A 138 3.75 6.80 4.48
C CYS A 138 5.12 7.45 4.19
N PRO A 139 6.28 6.78 4.32
CA PRO A 139 7.57 7.37 3.92
C PRO A 139 7.57 7.86 2.46
N MET A 140 7.04 7.07 1.53
CA MET A 140 6.97 7.44 0.12
C MET A 140 6.00 8.59 -0.14
N LEU A 141 4.96 8.78 0.69
CA LEU A 141 4.06 9.94 0.58
C LEU A 141 4.77 11.28 0.89
N THR A 142 5.97 11.27 1.45
CA THR A 142 6.80 12.48 1.59
C THR A 142 7.49 12.89 0.28
N ASN A 143 7.51 12.01 -0.73
CA ASN A 143 8.06 12.27 -2.06
C ASN A 143 6.98 12.87 -2.98
N PRO A 144 7.20 14.05 -3.59
CA PRO A 144 6.18 14.71 -4.42
C PRO A 144 5.71 13.92 -5.65
N ALA A 145 6.59 13.16 -6.30
CA ALA A 145 6.24 12.39 -7.49
C ALA A 145 5.28 11.24 -7.13
N PHE A 146 5.63 10.48 -6.11
CA PHE A 146 4.79 9.41 -5.59
C PHE A 146 3.46 9.96 -5.03
N ALA A 147 3.52 11.04 -4.24
CA ALA A 147 2.35 11.68 -3.66
C ALA A 147 1.37 12.21 -4.74
N GLU A 148 1.86 12.81 -5.82
CA GLU A 148 1.00 13.31 -6.89
C GLU A 148 0.37 12.17 -7.71
N PHE A 149 1.16 11.12 -7.97
CA PHE A 149 0.66 9.93 -8.64
C PHE A 149 -0.49 9.26 -7.86
N THR A 150 -0.31 9.05 -6.55
CA THR A 150 -1.34 8.45 -5.69
C THR A 150 -2.60 9.31 -5.62
N ALA A 151 -2.47 10.64 -5.61
CA ALA A 151 -3.62 11.55 -5.62
C ALA A 151 -4.36 11.51 -6.96
N THR A 152 -3.62 11.47 -8.06
CA THR A 152 -4.16 11.33 -9.42
C THR A 152 -4.91 10.02 -9.57
N TYR A 153 -4.31 8.93 -9.11
CA TYR A 153 -4.95 7.62 -9.07
C TYR A 153 -6.29 7.65 -8.30
N GLY A 154 -6.32 8.29 -7.14
CA GLY A 154 -7.55 8.53 -6.38
C GLY A 154 -8.64 9.24 -7.19
N ARG A 155 -8.29 10.35 -7.85
CA ARG A 155 -9.23 11.12 -8.69
C ARG A 155 -9.77 10.31 -9.86
N LEU A 156 -8.91 9.55 -10.53
CA LEU A 156 -9.31 8.71 -11.67
C LEU A 156 -10.24 7.59 -11.22
N GLY A 157 -9.91 6.88 -10.14
CA GLY A 157 -10.74 5.80 -9.64
C GLY A 157 -12.13 6.25 -9.16
N LEU A 158 -12.24 7.47 -8.64
CA LEU A 158 -13.53 8.05 -8.25
C LEU A 158 -14.45 8.26 -9.45
N ALA A 159 -13.90 8.71 -10.59
CA ALA A 159 -14.64 8.93 -11.83
C ALA A 159 -14.84 7.66 -12.67
N ALA A 160 -14.08 6.60 -12.41
CA ALA A 160 -14.04 5.39 -13.21
C ALA A 160 -15.24 4.44 -12.94
N GLU A 161 -15.65 3.72 -14.00
CA GLU A 161 -16.60 2.62 -13.91
C GLU A 161 -16.00 1.40 -13.19
N PRO A 162 -16.82 0.49 -12.63
CA PRO A 162 -16.33 -0.71 -11.95
C PRO A 162 -15.33 -1.55 -12.77
N LYS A 163 -15.54 -1.68 -14.08
CA LYS A 163 -14.65 -2.43 -14.98
C LYS A 163 -13.28 -1.76 -15.15
N GLU A 164 -13.24 -0.43 -15.14
CA GLU A 164 -12.03 0.37 -15.31
C GLU A 164 -11.21 0.37 -14.00
N ARG A 165 -11.90 0.41 -12.85
CA ARG A 165 -11.28 0.31 -11.53
C ARG A 165 -10.47 -0.97 -11.36
N VAL A 166 -10.86 -2.07 -12.01
CA VAL A 166 -10.07 -3.33 -12.00
C VAL A 166 -8.73 -3.16 -12.71
N TYR A 167 -8.68 -2.38 -13.79
CA TYR A 167 -7.42 -2.08 -14.49
C TYR A 167 -6.58 -1.08 -13.69
N LEU A 168 -7.19 -0.02 -13.16
CA LEU A 168 -6.52 0.90 -12.24
C LEU A 168 -5.90 0.15 -11.05
N ALA A 169 -6.62 -0.81 -10.45
CA ALA A 169 -6.09 -1.62 -9.35
C ALA A 169 -4.82 -2.41 -9.73
N ARG A 170 -4.70 -2.89 -10.98
CA ARG A 170 -3.44 -3.50 -11.46
C ARG A 170 -2.31 -2.48 -11.52
N LEU A 171 -2.58 -1.29 -12.06
CA LEU A 171 -1.56 -0.24 -12.12
C LEU A 171 -1.06 0.12 -10.71
N TYR A 172 -1.98 0.25 -9.74
CA TYR A 172 -1.64 0.49 -8.33
C TYR A 172 -0.83 -0.66 -7.73
N TRP A 173 -1.24 -1.90 -8.00
CA TRP A 173 -0.53 -3.09 -7.54
C TRP A 173 0.91 -3.16 -8.07
N MET A 174 1.09 -2.91 -9.36
CA MET A 174 2.39 -2.98 -10.03
C MET A 174 3.29 -1.77 -9.75
N THR A 175 2.79 -0.76 -9.01
CA THR A 175 3.54 0.45 -8.67
C THR A 175 3.58 0.66 -7.15
N VAL A 176 2.53 1.23 -6.58
CA VAL A 176 2.46 1.60 -5.16
C VAL A 176 2.66 0.40 -4.23
N GLU A 177 2.16 -0.79 -4.59
CA GLU A 177 2.29 -1.98 -3.73
C GLU A 177 3.58 -2.77 -3.99
N PHE A 178 3.89 -3.07 -5.25
CA PHE A 178 4.97 -3.97 -5.66
C PHE A 178 5.92 -3.35 -6.69
N GLY A 179 6.15 -2.05 -6.63
CA GLY A 179 7.04 -1.35 -7.54
C GLY A 179 8.52 -1.41 -7.13
N LEU A 180 9.38 -1.54 -8.14
CA LEU A 180 10.84 -1.42 -8.04
C LEU A 180 11.34 -0.23 -8.86
N VAL A 181 12.53 0.27 -8.53
CA VAL A 181 13.20 1.35 -9.25
C VAL A 181 14.68 1.03 -9.41
N ASP A 182 15.22 1.22 -10.61
CA ASP A 182 16.66 1.13 -10.85
C ASP A 182 17.34 2.44 -10.44
N THR A 183 18.50 2.32 -9.81
CA THR A 183 19.32 3.46 -9.40
C THR A 183 20.76 3.24 -9.88
N PRO A 184 21.62 4.28 -9.86
CA PRO A 184 23.05 4.09 -10.12
C PRO A 184 23.73 3.05 -9.20
N ALA A 185 23.15 2.80 -8.01
CA ALA A 185 23.64 1.81 -7.05
C ALA A 185 22.94 0.43 -7.19
N GLY A 186 22.18 0.22 -8.27
CA GLY A 186 21.41 -0.99 -8.55
C GLY A 186 19.92 -0.86 -8.22
N ARG A 187 19.18 -1.94 -8.45
CA ARG A 187 17.73 -2.01 -8.22
C ARG A 187 17.36 -1.82 -6.75
N ARG A 188 16.28 -1.10 -6.50
CA ARG A 188 15.72 -0.79 -5.18
C ARG A 188 14.20 -0.94 -5.17
N ILE A 189 13.65 -1.01 -3.97
CA ILE A 189 12.23 -1.16 -3.70
C ILE A 189 11.63 0.20 -3.33
N TYR A 190 10.44 0.49 -3.85
CA TYR A 190 9.59 1.59 -3.37
C TYR A 190 8.15 1.14 -3.02
N GLY A 191 7.74 -0.06 -3.46
CA GLY A 191 6.40 -0.59 -3.19
C GLY A 191 6.19 -0.95 -1.71
N GLY A 192 5.14 -0.41 -1.10
CA GLY A 192 4.87 -0.57 0.33
C GLY A 192 4.50 -2.00 0.75
N GLY A 193 3.88 -2.77 -0.15
CA GLY A 193 3.61 -4.20 0.04
C GLY A 193 4.88 -5.04 0.15
N ILE A 194 5.93 -4.66 -0.58
CA ILE A 194 7.24 -5.30 -0.47
C ILE A 194 7.90 -4.89 0.84
N ILE A 195 8.00 -3.57 1.09
CA ILE A 195 8.73 -3.00 2.23
C ILE A 195 8.19 -3.50 3.57
N SER A 196 6.87 -3.65 3.69
CA SER A 196 6.22 -4.12 4.91
C SER A 196 6.26 -5.64 5.10
N SER A 197 6.78 -6.41 4.12
CA SER A 197 6.82 -7.88 4.15
C SER A 197 8.25 -8.42 4.05
N PRO A 198 8.78 -9.14 5.06
CA PRO A 198 10.15 -9.65 5.03
C PRO A 198 10.39 -10.61 3.87
N LYS A 199 9.40 -11.46 3.56
CA LYS A 199 9.50 -12.46 2.49
C LYS A 199 9.57 -11.79 1.12
N GLU A 200 8.74 -10.77 0.90
CA GLU A 200 8.75 -10.00 -0.35
C GLU A 200 10.03 -9.17 -0.49
N THR A 201 10.51 -8.50 0.56
CA THR A 201 11.77 -7.73 0.52
C THR A 201 12.97 -8.57 0.05
N LEU A 202 13.03 -9.86 0.42
CA LEU A 202 14.07 -10.77 -0.06
C LEU A 202 13.77 -11.31 -1.45
N HIS A 203 12.52 -11.69 -1.71
CA HIS A 203 12.10 -12.31 -2.97
C HIS A 203 12.18 -11.33 -4.15
N ALA A 204 11.71 -10.09 -3.98
CA ALA A 204 11.61 -9.07 -5.03
C ALA A 204 12.95 -8.67 -5.66
N LEU A 205 14.06 -8.84 -4.95
CA LEU A 205 15.42 -8.54 -5.43
C LEU A 205 16.25 -9.79 -5.73
N SER A 206 15.64 -10.98 -5.70
CA SER A 206 16.29 -12.25 -6.05
C SER A 206 16.20 -12.54 -7.56
N ASP A 207 16.86 -13.61 -8.02
CA ASP A 207 16.77 -14.07 -9.41
C ASP A 207 15.54 -14.96 -9.69
N VAL A 208 14.65 -15.13 -8.71
CA VAL A 208 13.45 -15.98 -8.84
C VAL A 208 12.32 -15.30 -9.62
N PRO A 209 11.88 -14.07 -9.30
CA PRO A 209 10.84 -13.40 -10.07
C PRO A 209 11.39 -12.79 -11.37
N GLU A 210 10.51 -12.59 -12.33
CA GLU A 210 10.82 -11.83 -13.55
C GLU A 210 10.81 -10.32 -13.26
N HIS A 211 11.75 -9.57 -13.83
CA HIS A 211 11.75 -8.11 -13.75
C HIS A 211 11.61 -7.50 -15.14
N PHE A 212 10.59 -6.65 -15.31
CA PHE A 212 10.31 -5.97 -16.57
C PHE A 212 10.50 -4.46 -16.43
N PRO A 213 11.05 -3.77 -17.43
CA PRO A 213 10.94 -2.32 -17.52
C PRO A 213 9.48 -1.89 -17.42
N PHE A 214 9.20 -0.84 -16.66
CA PHE A 214 7.83 -0.36 -16.48
C PHE A 214 7.26 0.22 -17.76
N ASP A 215 6.17 -0.41 -18.23
CA ASP A 215 5.27 0.13 -19.25
C ASP A 215 3.84 0.15 -18.66
N PRO A 216 3.13 1.29 -18.69
CA PRO A 216 1.82 1.40 -18.07
C PRO A 216 0.77 0.52 -18.73
N ILE A 217 0.82 0.30 -20.06
CA ILE A 217 -0.15 -0.56 -20.76
C ILE A 217 0.08 -2.02 -20.38
N GLU A 218 1.34 -2.47 -20.32
CA GLU A 218 1.65 -3.85 -19.91
C GLU A 218 1.28 -4.07 -18.44
N ALA A 219 1.57 -3.11 -17.54
CA ALA A 219 1.16 -3.17 -16.14
C ALA A 219 -0.37 -3.26 -15.99
N LEU A 220 -1.13 -2.45 -16.73
CA LEU A 220 -2.59 -2.47 -16.76
C LEU A 220 -3.17 -3.80 -17.26
N ARG A 221 -2.43 -4.57 -18.07
CA ARG A 221 -2.88 -5.84 -18.66
C ARG A 221 -2.43 -7.06 -17.85
N THR A 222 -1.61 -6.88 -16.83
CA THR A 222 -0.98 -7.98 -16.11
C THR A 222 -1.87 -8.53 -14.98
N PRO A 223 -2.28 -9.81 -15.03
CA PRO A 223 -2.97 -10.44 -13.91
C PRO A 223 -2.07 -10.53 -12.67
N TYR A 224 -2.67 -10.42 -11.48
CA TYR A 224 -1.97 -10.62 -10.20
C TYR A 224 -2.79 -11.46 -9.23
N ARG A 225 -2.12 -12.00 -8.21
CA ARG A 225 -2.73 -12.67 -7.05
C ARG A 225 -2.16 -12.07 -5.77
N ILE A 226 -3.06 -11.84 -4.82
CA ILE A 226 -2.74 -11.20 -3.54
C ILE A 226 -2.19 -12.16 -2.48
N ASP A 227 -2.27 -13.47 -2.73
CA ASP A 227 -2.00 -14.54 -1.76
C ASP A 227 -0.76 -15.37 -2.10
N ILE A 228 0.11 -14.86 -2.97
CA ILE A 228 1.37 -15.47 -3.39
C ILE A 228 2.49 -14.43 -3.39
N LEU A 229 3.75 -14.89 -3.33
CA LEU A 229 4.89 -14.05 -3.69
C LEU A 229 4.80 -13.68 -5.17
N GLN A 230 5.09 -12.43 -5.50
CA GLN A 230 4.86 -11.97 -6.87
C GLN A 230 5.82 -12.68 -7.85
N PRO A 231 5.30 -13.25 -8.95
CA PRO A 231 6.13 -13.91 -9.96
C PRO A 231 6.87 -12.89 -10.84
N LEU A 232 6.43 -11.63 -10.84
CA LEU A 232 7.05 -10.56 -11.61
C LEU A 232 6.92 -9.21 -10.91
N TYR A 233 7.82 -8.29 -11.26
CA TYR A 233 7.81 -6.90 -10.84
C TYR A 233 8.08 -5.98 -12.03
N TYR A 234 7.47 -4.80 -12.01
CA TYR A 234 7.84 -3.73 -12.92
C TYR A 234 8.83 -2.77 -12.27
N VAL A 235 9.78 -2.33 -13.08
CA VAL A 235 10.94 -1.55 -12.65
C VAL A 235 10.92 -0.19 -13.34
N LEU A 236 10.79 0.86 -12.56
CA LEU A 236 11.00 2.23 -13.02
C LEU A 236 12.50 2.47 -13.26
N ASP A 237 12.82 3.25 -14.26
CA ASP A 237 14.17 3.79 -14.47
C ASP A 237 14.47 4.95 -13.51
N ASP A 238 13.44 5.72 -13.12
CA ASP A 238 13.50 6.79 -12.14
C ASP A 238 12.13 7.02 -11.49
N LEU A 239 12.09 7.47 -10.22
CA LEU A 239 10.83 7.73 -9.51
C LEU A 239 10.02 8.90 -10.12
N SER A 240 10.66 9.84 -10.80
CA SER A 240 9.97 10.90 -11.55
C SER A 240 9.01 10.36 -12.61
N ARG A 241 9.21 9.12 -13.06
CA ARG A 241 8.28 8.45 -13.99
C ARG A 241 6.85 8.36 -13.44
N LEU A 242 6.67 8.26 -12.12
CA LEU A 242 5.35 8.32 -11.48
C LEU A 242 4.70 9.70 -11.65
N HIS A 243 5.48 10.77 -11.51
CA HIS A 243 5.00 12.12 -11.77
C HIS A 243 4.65 12.31 -13.24
N GLU A 244 5.50 11.88 -14.16
CA GLU A 244 5.21 11.94 -15.59
C GLU A 244 3.92 11.19 -15.96
N LEU A 245 3.72 10.00 -15.37
CA LEU A 245 2.52 9.21 -15.57
C LEU A 245 1.27 9.95 -15.05
N SER A 246 1.39 10.66 -13.92
CA SER A 246 0.28 11.46 -13.37
C SER A 246 -0.19 12.60 -14.28
N GLN A 247 0.65 13.02 -15.25
CA GLN A 247 0.33 14.05 -16.23
C GLN A 247 -0.14 13.50 -17.58
N GLN A 248 -0.18 12.17 -17.74
CA GLN A 248 -0.59 11.49 -18.97
C GLN A 248 -2.06 11.06 -18.91
N ASP A 249 -2.61 10.70 -20.08
CA ASP A 249 -3.96 10.14 -20.18
C ASP A 249 -4.00 8.67 -19.75
N ILE A 250 -3.97 8.44 -18.43
CA ILE A 250 -4.05 7.10 -17.85
C ILE A 250 -5.36 6.40 -18.22
N MET A 251 -6.47 7.13 -18.35
CA MET A 251 -7.76 6.51 -18.70
C MET A 251 -7.78 6.06 -20.17
N GLY A 252 -7.18 6.82 -21.08
CA GLY A 252 -6.91 6.37 -22.44
C GLY A 252 -6.07 5.08 -22.47
N MET A 253 -5.06 4.97 -21.61
CA MET A 253 -4.26 3.74 -21.47
C MET A 253 -5.10 2.58 -20.90
N VAL A 254 -5.98 2.83 -19.93
CA VAL A 254 -6.92 1.83 -19.39
C VAL A 254 -7.82 1.29 -20.50
N HIS A 255 -8.43 2.17 -21.30
CA HIS A 255 -9.29 1.76 -22.42
C HIS A 255 -8.50 0.96 -23.45
N ARG A 256 -7.27 1.40 -23.77
CA ARG A 256 -6.40 0.65 -24.67
C ARG A 256 -6.05 -0.73 -24.14
N ALA A 257 -5.73 -0.85 -22.86
CA ALA A 257 -5.45 -2.14 -22.21
C ALA A 257 -6.67 -3.07 -22.23
N MET A 258 -7.88 -2.52 -22.06
CA MET A 258 -9.13 -3.27 -22.17
C MET A 258 -9.37 -3.83 -23.57
N GLU A 259 -9.06 -3.05 -24.63
CA GLU A 259 -9.16 -3.51 -26.02
C GLU A 259 -8.17 -4.64 -26.34
N LEU A 260 -6.95 -4.53 -25.82
CA LEU A 260 -5.87 -5.51 -26.04
C LEU A 260 -6.06 -6.81 -25.25
N GLY A 261 -6.90 -6.79 -24.22
CA GLY A 261 -7.09 -7.92 -23.30
C GLY A 261 -5.91 -8.14 -22.35
N LEU A 262 -6.15 -8.95 -21.34
CA LEU A 262 -5.16 -9.29 -20.32
C LEU A 262 -4.09 -10.24 -20.88
N HIS A 263 -2.90 -10.18 -20.29
CA HIS A 263 -1.89 -11.21 -20.50
C HIS A 263 -2.31 -12.53 -19.87
N GLU A 264 -1.67 -13.62 -20.30
CA GLU A 264 -1.77 -14.91 -19.61
C GLU A 264 -1.16 -14.79 -18.20
N PRO A 265 -1.85 -15.32 -17.15
CA PRO A 265 -1.32 -15.31 -15.79
C PRO A 265 0.01 -16.05 -15.69
N ARG A 266 0.98 -15.46 -14.98
CA ARG A 266 2.29 -16.07 -14.65
C ARG A 266 2.26 -16.90 -13.36
N PHE A 267 1.07 -17.31 -12.93
CA PHE A 267 0.86 -18.07 -11.69
C PHE A 267 -0.23 -19.12 -11.91
N GLU A 268 -0.18 -20.19 -11.11
CA GLU A 268 -1.22 -21.20 -11.11
C GLU A 268 -2.56 -20.62 -10.59
N PRO A 269 -3.70 -21.11 -11.09
CA PRO A 269 -5.01 -20.75 -10.55
C PRO A 269 -5.10 -21.02 -9.05
N ALA A 270 -5.90 -20.23 -8.34
CA ALA A 270 -6.15 -20.49 -6.92
C ALA A 270 -6.76 -21.90 -6.73
N PRO A 271 -6.31 -22.67 -5.74
CA PRO A 271 -6.88 -24.00 -5.49
C PRO A 271 -8.38 -23.86 -5.24
N LYS A 272 -9.19 -24.69 -5.92
CA LYS A 272 -10.64 -24.71 -5.69
C LYS A 272 -10.88 -25.01 -4.22
N LYS A 273 -11.58 -24.13 -3.50
CA LYS A 273 -12.05 -24.44 -2.14
C LYS A 273 -12.81 -25.77 -2.23
N ALA A 274 -12.33 -26.79 -1.52
CA ALA A 274 -13.07 -28.03 -1.36
C ALA A 274 -14.50 -27.65 -0.92
N ALA A 275 -15.50 -28.12 -1.65
CA ALA A 275 -16.88 -27.95 -1.24
C ALA A 275 -16.96 -28.46 0.21
N LYS A 276 -17.35 -27.59 1.15
CA LYS A 276 -17.64 -28.03 2.51
C LYS A 276 -18.76 -29.06 2.37
N ALA A 277 -18.44 -30.32 2.65
CA ALA A 277 -19.41 -31.39 2.84
C ALA A 277 -20.19 -31.13 4.12
#